data_AF-A0A9P7JMF5-F1
#
_entry.id   AF-A0A9P7JMF5-F1
#
_cell.length_a   1.000
_cell.length_b   1.000
_cell.length_c   1.000
_cell.angle_alpha   90.00
_cell.angle_beta   90.00
_cell.angle_gamma   90.00
#
_symmetry.space_group_name_H-M   'P 1'
#
loop_
_entity.id
_entity.type
_entity.pdbx_description
1 polymer ?
#
loop_
_entity_poly.entity_id
_entity_poly.type
_entity_poly.pdbx_seq_one_letter_code
_entity_poly.pdbx_strand_id
1 'polypeptide(L)'
;MSADQVSTKHFLERGAQHTRHTAIVSAIVSALKRQHHFFDAEACGFVQLYGKQIIRVLSWSIGDPITLPLLQEMEQVAGLFYALAESAPPTTSPNPAVIKVLSVFTTHMLMLLQRFNYALTHPNHIASLLEPVTAEERALLEPIAASSLLSVDMADLQKHPLTARLVHGLFRLSSSVVSTLISISRAYDVLLGEQEEWPVQEAVIVLHSKVVPGKPASLGTLLELVNCTLNVLRHLVDRPAGQAIATPRPLRPSKICRLMCRKAC
;
A
#
# COMPACT_ATOMS: atom_id res chain seq x y z
N MET A 1 -7.46 13.68 -30.27
CA MET A 1 -7.41 13.22 -28.86
C MET A 1 -8.80 13.39 -28.28
N SER A 2 -9.44 12.30 -27.84
CA SER A 2 -10.80 12.34 -27.27
C SER A 2 -10.79 13.02 -25.90
N ALA A 3 -11.91 13.65 -25.49
CA ALA A 3 -12.05 14.35 -24.20
C ALA A 3 -11.70 13.46 -22.99
N ASP A 4 -12.00 12.15 -23.08
CA ASP A 4 -11.65 11.17 -22.05
C ASP A 4 -10.13 11.04 -21.86
N GLN A 5 -9.34 11.06 -22.95
CA GLN A 5 -7.88 10.95 -22.86
C GLN A 5 -7.22 12.16 -22.18
N VAL A 6 -7.83 13.34 -22.30
CA VAL A 6 -7.34 14.59 -21.68
C VAL A 6 -7.66 14.59 -20.18
N SER A 7 -8.85 14.12 -19.80
CA SER A 7 -9.28 14.00 -18.40
C SER A 7 -8.42 12.98 -17.64
N THR A 8 -8.20 11.79 -18.21
CA THR A 8 -7.34 10.77 -17.60
C THR A 8 -5.90 11.25 -17.47
N LYS A 9 -5.37 12.00 -18.45
CA LYS A 9 -4.00 12.52 -18.38
C LYS A 9 -3.80 13.54 -17.26
N HIS A 10 -4.72 14.51 -17.11
CA HIS A 10 -4.67 15.48 -16.01
C HIS A 10 -4.87 14.84 -14.64
N PHE A 11 -5.66 13.77 -14.58
CA PHE A 11 -5.88 12.99 -13.37
C PHE A 11 -4.59 12.28 -12.94
N LEU A 12 -3.88 11.66 -13.88
CA LEU A 12 -2.62 10.97 -13.64
C LEU A 12 -1.48 11.90 -13.27
N GLU A 13 -1.39 13.07 -13.91
CA GLU A 13 -0.36 14.06 -13.59
C GLU A 13 -0.51 14.60 -12.17
N ARG A 14 -1.77 14.86 -11.73
CA ARG A 14 -2.05 15.26 -10.36
C ARG A 14 -1.79 14.15 -9.34
N GLY A 15 -2.17 12.91 -9.65
CA GLY A 15 -1.84 11.75 -8.82
C GLY A 15 -0.33 11.56 -8.68
N ALA A 16 0.40 11.57 -9.78
CA ALA A 16 1.86 11.41 -9.79
C ALA A 16 2.60 12.51 -9.01
N GLN A 17 2.12 13.76 -9.07
CA GLN A 17 2.70 14.85 -8.29
C GLN A 17 2.45 14.67 -6.79
N HIS A 18 1.23 14.29 -6.39
CA HIS A 18 0.91 14.00 -5.00
C HIS A 18 1.75 12.82 -4.46
N THR A 19 1.83 11.71 -5.18
CA THR A 19 2.67 10.56 -4.82
C THR A 19 4.12 10.96 -4.56
N ARG A 20 4.68 11.85 -5.39
CA ARG A 20 6.04 12.37 -5.18
C ARG A 20 6.16 13.22 -3.92
N HIS A 21 5.24 14.14 -3.69
CA HIS A 21 5.27 14.97 -2.48
C HIS A 21 5.13 14.14 -1.21
N THR A 22 4.19 13.18 -1.19
CA THR A 22 4.00 12.27 -0.05
C THR A 22 5.24 11.42 0.22
N ALA A 23 5.90 10.91 -0.84
CA ALA A 23 7.15 10.17 -0.73
C ALA A 23 8.29 11.03 -0.14
N ILE A 24 8.43 12.28 -0.60
CA ILE A 24 9.45 13.21 -0.10
C ILE A 24 9.21 13.52 1.38
N VAL A 25 7.97 13.84 1.77
CA VAL A 25 7.63 14.15 3.16
C VAL A 25 7.87 12.92 4.03
N SER A 26 7.42 11.73 3.62
CA SER A 26 7.69 10.48 4.34
C SER A 26 9.20 10.27 4.55
N ALA A 27 10.01 10.44 3.50
CA ALA A 27 11.46 10.28 3.58
C ALA A 27 12.11 11.29 4.54
N ILE A 28 11.65 12.55 4.55
CA ILE A 28 12.14 13.58 5.47
C ILE A 28 11.75 13.22 6.91
N VAL A 29 10.49 12.87 7.19
CA VAL A 29 10.05 12.44 8.53
C VAL A 29 10.88 11.24 9.01
N SER A 30 11.04 10.23 8.15
CA SER A 30 11.84 9.04 8.48
C SER A 30 13.32 9.34 8.70
N ALA A 31 13.91 10.29 7.97
CA ALA A 31 15.30 10.68 8.15
C ALA A 31 15.53 11.45 9.46
N LEU A 32 14.57 12.29 9.85
CA LEU A 32 14.62 13.10 11.07
C LEU A 32 14.35 12.27 12.34
N LYS A 33 13.62 11.15 12.23
CA LYS A 33 13.29 10.24 13.34
C LYS A 33 12.77 11.02 14.56
N ARG A 34 13.20 10.65 15.78
CA ARG A 34 12.74 11.21 17.06
C ARG A 34 13.39 12.54 17.45
N GLN A 35 14.22 13.13 16.59
CA GLN A 35 15.06 14.30 16.95
C GLN A 35 14.38 15.66 16.66
N HIS A 36 13.14 15.68 16.13
CA HIS A 36 12.55 16.92 15.60
C HIS A 36 11.04 17.07 15.88
N HIS A 37 10.66 17.50 17.10
CA HIS A 37 9.27 17.82 17.46
C HIS A 37 8.62 18.92 16.60
N PHE A 38 9.43 19.81 16.01
CA PHE A 38 8.94 20.88 15.13
C PHE A 38 8.44 20.36 13.78
N PHE A 39 8.97 19.23 13.32
CA PHE A 39 8.61 18.70 12.01
C PHE A 39 7.29 17.93 12.04
N ASP A 40 6.90 17.38 13.21
CA ASP A 40 5.63 16.67 13.38
C ASP A 40 4.43 17.59 13.10
N ALA A 41 4.50 18.86 13.52
CA ALA A 41 3.46 19.85 13.27
C ALA A 41 3.31 20.17 11.78
N GLU A 42 4.44 20.34 11.07
CA GLU A 42 4.46 20.59 9.63
C GLU A 42 3.97 19.38 8.83
N ALA A 43 4.38 18.17 9.22
CA ALA A 43 3.91 16.94 8.61
C ALA A 43 2.39 16.75 8.84
N CYS A 44 1.88 17.08 10.02
CA CYS A 44 0.44 17.13 10.27
C CYS A 44 -0.27 18.19 9.41
N GLY A 45 0.33 19.36 9.23
CA GLY A 45 -0.16 20.41 8.33
C GLY A 45 -0.25 19.92 6.89
N PHE A 46 0.77 19.19 6.41
CA PHE A 46 0.76 18.54 5.10
C PHE A 46 -0.39 17.53 4.96
N VAL A 47 -0.58 16.66 5.96
CA VAL A 47 -1.69 15.68 5.96
C VAL A 47 -3.04 16.39 5.91
N GLN A 48 -3.22 17.49 6.64
CA GLN A 48 -4.46 18.26 6.61
C GLN A 48 -4.68 18.95 5.25
N LEU A 49 -3.63 19.52 4.67
CA LEU A 49 -3.68 20.18 3.36
C LEU A 49 -4.09 19.21 2.25
N TYR A 50 -3.54 18.00 2.25
CA TYR A 50 -3.84 16.94 1.28
C TYR A 50 -4.91 15.95 1.76
N GLY A 51 -5.62 16.26 2.85
CA GLY A 51 -6.53 15.32 3.52
C GLY A 51 -7.60 14.74 2.59
N LYS A 52 -8.15 15.54 1.67
CA LYS A 52 -9.13 15.06 0.67
C LYS A 52 -8.54 14.00 -0.26
N GLN A 53 -7.29 14.19 -0.70
CA GLN A 53 -6.63 13.24 -1.58
C GLN A 53 -6.23 11.98 -0.84
N ILE A 54 -5.68 12.12 0.37
CA ILE A 54 -5.37 11.00 1.26
C ILE A 54 -6.62 10.17 1.50
N ILE A 55 -7.72 10.76 2.01
CA ILE A 55 -8.96 10.03 2.29
C ILE A 55 -9.46 9.32 1.03
N ARG A 56 -9.45 9.98 -0.12
CA ARG A 56 -9.88 9.37 -1.38
C ARG A 56 -9.06 8.13 -1.74
N VAL A 57 -7.74 8.20 -1.62
CA VAL A 57 -6.83 7.08 -1.89
C VAL A 57 -7.14 5.92 -0.94
N LEU A 58 -7.37 6.20 0.34
CA LEU A 58 -7.70 5.19 1.35
C LEU A 58 -9.14 4.68 1.26
N SER A 59 -10.00 5.34 0.49
CA SER A 59 -11.42 5.01 0.37
C SER A 59 -11.72 4.01 -0.74
N TRP A 60 -10.72 3.54 -1.50
CA TRP A 60 -10.90 2.54 -2.57
C TRP A 60 -11.73 1.34 -2.11
N SER A 61 -12.74 0.97 -2.90
CA SER A 61 -13.61 -0.16 -2.63
C SER A 61 -13.51 -1.25 -3.70
N ILE A 62 -13.97 -2.46 -3.38
CA ILE A 62 -13.96 -3.62 -4.29
C ILE A 62 -14.84 -3.38 -5.54
N GLY A 63 -15.72 -2.38 -5.55
CA GLY A 63 -16.50 -2.02 -6.75
C GLY A 63 -15.79 -1.01 -7.66
N ASP A 64 -14.69 -0.42 -7.22
CA ASP A 64 -14.01 0.66 -7.95
C ASP A 64 -12.84 0.11 -8.77
N PRO A 65 -12.59 0.66 -9.97
CA PRO A 65 -11.43 0.28 -10.76
C PRO A 65 -10.14 0.55 -9.98
N ILE A 66 -9.19 -0.37 -10.11
CA ILE A 66 -7.88 -0.28 -9.48
C ILE A 66 -6.82 -0.08 -10.55
N THR A 67 -5.90 0.86 -10.31
CA THR A 67 -4.81 1.18 -11.22
C THR A 67 -3.47 1.05 -10.50
N LEU A 68 -2.40 0.70 -11.22
CA LEU A 68 -1.08 0.60 -10.61
C LEU A 68 -0.58 1.92 -9.98
N PRO A 69 -0.85 3.11 -10.57
CA PRO A 69 -0.57 4.39 -9.91
C PRO A 69 -1.31 4.58 -8.59
N LEU A 70 -2.58 4.14 -8.50
CA LEU A 70 -3.35 4.21 -7.24
C LEU A 70 -2.71 3.34 -6.15
N LEU A 71 -2.25 2.13 -6.47
CA LEU A 71 -1.52 1.30 -5.50
C LEU A 71 -0.25 2.00 -4.99
N GLN A 72 0.50 2.63 -5.89
CA GLN A 72 1.70 3.38 -5.49
C GLN A 72 1.35 4.55 -4.58
N GLU A 73 0.26 5.27 -4.85
CA GLU A 73 -0.21 6.36 -4.01
C GLU A 73 -0.63 5.85 -2.62
N MET A 74 -1.38 4.74 -2.54
CA MET A 74 -1.72 4.08 -1.26
C MET A 74 -0.48 3.71 -0.46
N GLU A 75 0.57 3.23 -1.12
CA GLU A 75 1.82 2.82 -0.48
C GLU A 75 2.57 4.01 0.09
N GLN A 76 2.65 5.11 -0.66
CA GLN A 76 3.28 6.33 -0.15
C GLN A 76 2.50 6.93 1.02
N VAL A 77 1.16 6.88 0.95
CA VAL A 77 0.32 7.31 2.07
C VAL A 77 0.58 6.42 3.29
N ALA A 78 0.54 5.10 3.17
CA ALA A 78 0.85 4.19 4.27
C ALA A 78 2.25 4.45 4.86
N GLY A 79 3.26 4.65 4.01
CA GLY A 79 4.63 4.99 4.44
C GLY A 79 4.74 6.33 5.17
N LEU A 80 3.96 7.35 4.79
CA LEU A 80 3.91 8.62 5.52
C LEU A 80 3.40 8.42 6.95
N PHE A 81 2.30 7.68 7.11
CA PHE A 81 1.71 7.43 8.43
C PHE A 81 2.57 6.49 9.27
N TYR A 82 3.28 5.54 8.66
CA TYR A 82 4.32 4.75 9.33
C TYR A 82 5.42 5.66 9.90
N ALA A 83 5.94 6.57 9.07
CA ALA A 83 6.99 7.49 9.50
C ALA A 83 6.54 8.40 10.65
N LEU A 84 5.29 8.89 10.60
CA LEU A 84 4.68 9.69 11.67
C LEU A 84 4.49 8.89 12.97
N ALA A 85 4.11 7.61 12.88
CA ALA A 85 3.95 6.76 14.04
C ALA A 85 5.31 6.47 14.72
N GLU A 86 6.35 6.23 13.92
CA GLU A 86 7.72 5.96 14.44
C GLU A 86 8.43 7.21 14.97
N SER A 87 8.08 8.41 14.47
CA SER A 87 8.64 9.68 14.96
C SER A 87 7.98 10.15 16.25
N ALA A 88 6.76 9.70 16.54
CA ALA A 88 6.01 10.12 17.73
C ALA A 88 6.74 9.72 19.03
N PRO A 89 6.95 10.67 19.98
CA PRO A 89 7.61 10.37 21.24
C PRO A 89 6.71 9.48 22.14
N PRO A 90 7.28 8.48 22.83
CA PRO A 90 6.49 7.42 23.46
C PRO A 90 5.65 7.82 24.68
N THR A 91 5.99 8.84 25.50
CA THR A 91 5.28 8.96 26.79
C THR A 91 5.20 10.33 27.46
N THR A 92 6.00 11.34 27.09
CA THR A 92 6.08 12.56 27.94
C THR A 92 5.15 13.71 27.52
N SER A 93 4.72 13.77 26.26
CA SER A 93 3.71 14.72 25.74
C SER A 93 3.54 14.55 24.22
N PRO A 94 2.81 13.52 23.77
CA PRO A 94 2.57 13.34 22.34
C PRO A 94 1.82 14.56 21.77
N ASN A 95 2.22 15.00 20.58
CA ASN A 95 1.55 16.11 19.91
C ASN A 95 0.08 15.72 19.62
N PRO A 96 -0.93 16.45 20.13
CA PRO A 96 -2.33 16.08 19.96
C PRO A 96 -2.77 16.07 18.49
N ALA A 97 -2.11 16.85 17.62
CA ALA A 97 -2.37 16.83 16.19
C ALA A 97 -1.97 15.49 15.57
N VAL A 98 -0.83 14.93 15.96
CA VAL A 98 -0.33 13.63 15.48
C VAL A 98 -1.28 12.52 15.91
N ILE A 99 -1.68 12.49 17.19
CA ILE A 99 -2.63 11.50 17.71
C ILE A 99 -3.94 11.52 16.90
N LYS A 100 -4.50 12.72 16.68
CA LYS A 100 -5.75 12.87 15.93
C LYS A 100 -5.61 12.39 14.48
N VAL A 101 -4.51 12.75 13.84
CA VAL A 101 -4.22 12.36 12.44
C VAL A 101 -4.06 10.83 12.32
N LEU A 102 -3.30 10.21 13.23
CA LEU A 102 -3.11 8.75 13.26
C LEU A 102 -4.43 8.01 13.55
N SER A 103 -5.25 8.51 14.50
CA SER A 103 -6.55 7.91 14.83
C SER A 103 -7.50 7.86 13.62
N VAL A 104 -7.64 8.98 12.89
CA VAL A 104 -8.47 9.02 11.67
C VAL A 104 -7.94 8.05 10.61
N PHE A 105 -6.61 8.00 10.45
CA PHE A 105 -5.97 7.10 9.50
C PHE A 105 -6.21 5.62 9.84
N THR A 106 -6.08 5.25 11.11
CA THR A 106 -6.34 3.88 11.60
C THR A 106 -7.71 3.39 11.16
N THR A 107 -8.76 4.20 11.31
CA THR A 107 -10.12 3.80 10.89
C THR A 107 -10.18 3.47 9.40
N HIS A 108 -9.56 4.29 8.56
CA HIS A 108 -9.54 4.07 7.11
C HIS A 108 -8.66 2.87 6.73
N MET A 109 -7.54 2.65 7.42
CA MET A 109 -6.65 1.51 7.18
C MET A 109 -7.27 0.18 7.53
N LEU A 110 -7.98 0.09 8.65
CA LEU A 110 -8.66 -1.14 9.03
C LEU A 110 -9.75 -1.49 8.01
N MET A 111 -10.47 -0.50 7.48
CA MET A 111 -11.43 -0.72 6.39
C MET A 111 -10.73 -1.16 5.09
N LEU A 112 -9.61 -0.53 4.74
CA LEU A 112 -8.85 -0.84 3.53
C LEU A 112 -8.24 -2.24 3.60
N LEU A 113 -7.69 -2.63 4.75
CA LEU A 113 -7.11 -3.95 4.98
C LEU A 113 -8.15 -5.08 4.81
N GLN A 114 -9.38 -4.86 5.27
CA GLN A 114 -10.49 -5.79 5.02
C GLN A 114 -10.79 -5.94 3.52
N ARG A 115 -10.68 -4.85 2.75
CA ARG A 115 -10.90 -4.86 1.30
C ARG A 115 -9.74 -5.56 0.57
N PHE A 116 -8.50 -5.36 1.02
CA PHE A 116 -7.34 -6.08 0.50
C PHE A 116 -7.44 -7.58 0.76
N ASN A 117 -7.87 -7.99 1.96
CA ASN A 117 -8.10 -9.40 2.25
C ASN A 117 -9.11 -10.03 1.27
N TYR A 118 -10.24 -9.35 1.03
CA TYR A 118 -11.20 -9.82 0.04
C TYR A 118 -10.58 -9.90 -1.38
N ALA A 119 -9.84 -8.87 -1.81
CA ALA A 119 -9.23 -8.83 -3.13
C ALA A 119 -8.20 -9.96 -3.34
N LEU A 120 -7.40 -10.25 -2.32
CA LEU A 120 -6.38 -11.30 -2.35
C LEU A 120 -6.99 -12.72 -2.29
N THR A 121 -8.13 -12.89 -1.63
CA THR A 121 -8.86 -14.16 -1.58
C THR A 121 -9.72 -14.41 -2.83
N HIS A 122 -9.96 -13.39 -3.65
CA HIS A 122 -10.76 -13.47 -4.89
C HIS A 122 -9.99 -12.90 -6.10
N PRO A 123 -8.88 -13.55 -6.52
CA PRO A 123 -7.96 -13.03 -7.55
C PRO A 123 -8.63 -12.77 -8.91
N ASN A 124 -9.68 -13.52 -9.26
CA ASN A 124 -10.43 -13.32 -10.50
C ASN A 124 -11.20 -11.99 -10.49
N HIS A 125 -11.78 -11.63 -9.35
CA HIS A 125 -12.53 -10.39 -9.21
C HIS A 125 -11.60 -9.17 -9.25
N ILE A 126 -10.43 -9.24 -8.60
CA ILE A 126 -9.48 -8.12 -8.66
C ILE A 126 -8.85 -7.96 -10.04
N ALA A 127 -8.66 -9.06 -10.79
CA ALA A 127 -8.21 -8.98 -12.18
C ALA A 127 -9.18 -8.23 -13.09
N SER A 128 -10.50 -8.39 -12.89
CA SER A 128 -11.51 -7.64 -13.67
C SER A 128 -11.60 -6.17 -13.32
N LEU A 129 -11.11 -5.75 -12.14
CA LEU A 129 -11.10 -4.35 -11.72
C LEU A 129 -9.87 -3.59 -12.23
N LEU A 130 -8.87 -4.27 -12.79
CA LEU A 130 -7.63 -3.65 -13.23
C LEU A 130 -7.85 -2.79 -14.48
N GLU A 131 -7.66 -1.48 -14.34
CA GLU A 131 -7.74 -0.55 -15.47
C GLU A 131 -6.34 -0.18 -15.98
N PRO A 132 -6.02 -0.46 -17.26
CA PRO A 132 -4.72 -0.12 -17.84
C PRO A 132 -4.66 1.37 -18.19
N VAL A 133 -3.67 2.06 -17.63
CA VAL A 133 -3.52 3.51 -17.74
C VAL A 133 -2.60 3.87 -18.91
N THR A 134 -1.50 3.13 -19.06
CA THR A 134 -0.48 3.37 -20.08
C THR A 134 -0.71 2.53 -21.34
N ALA A 135 -0.14 2.97 -22.47
CA ALA A 135 -0.18 2.20 -23.72
C ALA A 135 0.54 0.84 -23.58
N GLU A 136 1.60 0.78 -22.77
CA GLU A 136 2.29 -0.48 -22.45
C GLU A 136 1.36 -1.46 -21.70
N GLU A 137 0.59 -0.96 -20.72
CA GLU A 137 -0.36 -1.79 -19.97
C GLU A 137 -1.51 -2.28 -20.85
N ARG A 138 -2.05 -1.43 -21.74
CA ARG A 138 -3.11 -1.84 -22.67
C ARG A 138 -2.65 -2.96 -23.60
N ALA A 139 -1.43 -2.85 -24.16
CA ALA A 139 -0.86 -3.86 -25.03
C ALA A 139 -0.65 -5.22 -24.33
N LEU A 140 -0.41 -5.22 -23.01
CA LEU A 140 -0.29 -6.44 -22.21
C LEU A 140 -1.65 -7.06 -21.85
N LEU A 141 -2.74 -6.30 -21.93
CA LEU A 141 -4.08 -6.72 -21.51
C LEU A 141 -4.97 -7.14 -22.71
N GLU A 142 -4.77 -6.55 -23.89
CA GLU A 142 -5.44 -6.91 -25.16
C GLU A 142 -5.39 -8.40 -25.53
N PRO A 143 -4.24 -9.10 -25.51
CA PRO A 143 -4.19 -10.53 -25.88
C PRO A 143 -4.88 -11.44 -24.85
N ILE A 144 -5.07 -10.97 -23.63
CA ILE A 144 -5.68 -11.71 -22.52
C ILE A 144 -7.21 -11.61 -22.59
N ALA A 145 -7.76 -10.45 -22.97
CA ALA A 145 -9.20 -10.23 -23.10
C ALA A 145 -9.85 -11.06 -24.23
N ALA A 146 -9.08 -11.45 -25.25
CA ALA A 146 -9.55 -12.26 -26.37
C ALA A 146 -9.67 -13.76 -26.06
N SER A 147 -8.98 -14.25 -25.02
CA SER A 147 -9.12 -15.62 -24.51
C SER A 147 -10.09 -15.62 -23.33
N SER A 148 -11.38 -15.78 -23.63
CA SER A 148 -12.49 -15.74 -22.69
C SER A 148 -12.23 -16.42 -21.33
N LEU A 149 -12.67 -15.72 -20.27
CA LEU A 149 -12.82 -16.17 -18.87
C LEU A 149 -11.51 -16.27 -18.08
N LEU A 150 -11.14 -15.14 -17.47
CA LEU A 150 -10.10 -15.01 -16.44
C LEU A 150 -10.39 -15.91 -15.23
N SER A 151 -10.06 -17.20 -15.35
CA SER A 151 -9.76 -18.06 -14.21
C SER A 151 -8.27 -17.92 -13.91
N VAL A 152 -7.91 -16.79 -13.29
CA VAL A 152 -6.59 -16.58 -12.70
C VAL A 152 -6.53 -17.39 -11.41
N ASP A 153 -6.09 -18.63 -11.52
CA ASP A 153 -5.58 -19.35 -10.36
C ASP A 153 -4.25 -18.72 -9.93
N MET A 154 -3.93 -18.73 -8.63
CA MET A 154 -2.69 -18.13 -8.12
C MET A 154 -1.43 -18.80 -8.73
N ALA A 155 -1.58 -20.03 -9.21
CA ALA A 155 -0.56 -20.76 -9.97
C ALA A 155 -0.28 -20.15 -11.35
N ASP A 156 -1.29 -19.56 -12.00
CA ASP A 156 -1.27 -19.05 -13.37
C ASP A 156 -0.92 -17.55 -13.49
N LEU A 157 -0.52 -16.89 -12.40
CA LEU A 157 -0.08 -15.48 -12.38
C LEU A 157 1.01 -15.16 -13.43
N GLN A 158 1.81 -16.14 -13.85
CA GLN A 158 2.84 -15.96 -14.88
C GLN A 158 2.26 -15.63 -16.26
N LYS A 159 1.07 -16.15 -16.57
CA LYS A 159 0.37 -15.88 -17.84
C LYS A 159 -0.24 -14.48 -17.86
N HIS A 160 -0.36 -13.85 -16.68
CA HIS A 160 -1.00 -12.55 -16.49
C HIS A 160 -0.09 -11.59 -15.71
N PRO A 161 1.00 -11.07 -16.33
CA PRO A 161 2.03 -10.30 -15.63
C PRO A 161 1.51 -9.03 -14.97
N LEU A 162 0.44 -8.42 -15.50
CA LEU A 162 -0.18 -7.25 -14.88
C LEU A 162 -0.98 -7.61 -13.62
N THR A 163 -1.76 -8.69 -13.66
CA THR A 163 -2.46 -9.23 -12.50
C THR A 163 -1.48 -9.68 -11.43
N ALA A 164 -0.35 -10.29 -11.82
CA ALA A 164 0.71 -10.66 -10.89
C ALA A 164 1.32 -9.43 -10.19
N ARG A 165 1.59 -8.35 -10.94
CA ARG A 165 2.07 -7.09 -10.36
C ARG A 165 1.05 -6.48 -9.39
N LEU A 166 -0.24 -6.56 -9.73
CA LEU A 166 -1.32 -6.08 -8.88
C LEU A 166 -1.40 -6.86 -7.56
N VAL A 167 -1.46 -8.19 -7.63
CA VAL A 167 -1.51 -9.08 -6.47
C VAL A 167 -0.27 -8.89 -5.58
N HIS A 168 0.93 -8.85 -6.18
CA HIS A 168 2.16 -8.57 -5.44
C HIS A 168 2.11 -7.18 -4.76
N GLY A 169 1.60 -6.17 -5.46
CA GLY A 169 1.40 -4.83 -4.90
C GLY A 169 0.44 -4.84 -3.71
N LEU A 170 -0.65 -5.60 -3.77
CA LEU A 170 -1.62 -5.74 -2.69
C LEU A 170 -1.05 -6.47 -1.46
N PHE A 171 -0.22 -7.49 -1.65
CA PHE A 171 0.50 -8.12 -0.54
C PHE A 171 1.48 -7.15 0.13
N ARG A 172 2.25 -6.40 -0.68
CA ARG A 172 3.18 -5.39 -0.16
C ARG A 172 2.46 -4.27 0.59
N LEU A 173 1.34 -3.79 0.05
CA LEU A 173 0.48 -2.81 0.71
C LEU A 173 -0.09 -3.35 2.02
N SER A 174 -0.62 -4.58 2.02
CA SER A 174 -1.15 -5.22 3.23
C SER A 174 -0.08 -5.31 4.32
N SER A 175 1.15 -5.70 3.96
CA SER A 175 2.29 -5.69 4.88
C SER A 175 2.58 -4.29 5.41
N SER A 176 2.65 -3.27 4.54
CA SER A 176 2.92 -1.89 4.95
C SER A 176 1.84 -1.33 5.88
N VAL A 177 0.57 -1.62 5.59
CA VAL A 177 -0.58 -1.23 6.43
C VAL A 177 -0.50 -1.90 7.80
N VAL A 178 -0.24 -3.21 7.85
CA VAL A 178 -0.10 -3.95 9.12
C VAL A 178 1.07 -3.41 9.94
N SER A 179 2.24 -3.19 9.32
CA SER A 179 3.39 -2.57 9.99
C SER A 179 3.05 -1.19 10.55
N THR A 180 2.31 -0.38 9.79
CA THR A 180 1.86 0.93 10.25
C THR A 180 0.91 0.83 11.45
N LEU A 181 -0.05 -0.10 11.40
CA LEU A 181 -0.98 -0.31 12.52
C LEU A 181 -0.23 -0.79 13.78
N ILE A 182 0.77 -1.65 13.64
CA ILE A 182 1.63 -2.11 14.75
C ILE A 182 2.39 -0.94 15.38
N SER A 183 2.95 -0.05 14.57
CA SER A 183 3.64 1.15 15.06
C SER A 183 2.67 2.12 15.74
N ILE A 184 1.47 2.33 15.18
CA ILE A 184 0.45 3.21 15.77
C ILE A 184 -0.09 2.65 17.08
N SER A 185 -0.31 1.33 17.17
CA SER A 185 -0.86 0.67 18.36
C SER A 185 0.19 0.36 19.42
N ARG A 186 1.46 0.61 19.09
CA ARG A 186 2.63 0.24 19.90
C ARG A 186 2.53 -1.19 20.43
N ALA A 187 2.18 -2.13 19.55
CA ALA A 187 1.91 -3.51 19.95
C ALA A 187 3.13 -4.18 20.62
N TYR A 188 4.35 -3.74 20.29
CA TYR A 188 5.57 -4.21 20.95
C TYR A 188 5.64 -3.83 22.43
N ASP A 189 5.14 -2.65 22.81
CA ASP A 189 5.16 -2.21 24.20
C ASP A 189 4.16 -3.02 25.04
N VAL A 190 3.05 -3.45 24.45
CA VAL A 190 2.12 -4.41 25.09
C VAL A 190 2.77 -5.77 25.32
N LEU A 191 3.59 -6.24 24.37
CA LEU A 191 4.26 -7.54 24.46
C LEU A 191 5.43 -7.55 25.45
N LEU A 192 6.09 -6.42 25.65
CA LEU A 192 7.31 -6.30 26.45
C LEU A 192 7.09 -5.62 27.81
N GLY A 193 6.04 -4.81 27.94
CA GLY A 193 5.76 -3.98 29.10
C GLY A 193 4.71 -4.56 30.05
N GLU A 194 4.56 -3.90 31.19
CA GLU A 194 3.58 -4.24 32.21
C GLU A 194 2.16 -3.81 31.79
N GLN A 195 1.14 -4.48 32.33
CA GLN A 195 -0.26 -4.26 31.92
C GLN A 195 -0.73 -2.83 32.18
N GLU A 196 -0.21 -2.22 33.24
CA GLU A 196 -0.50 -0.86 33.67
C GLU A 196 0.01 0.20 32.67
N GLU A 197 0.98 -0.17 31.84
CA GLU A 197 1.60 0.71 30.83
C GLU A 197 1.02 0.51 29.42
N TRP A 198 0.03 -0.37 29.28
CA TRP A 198 -0.53 -0.68 27.97
C TRP A 198 -1.23 0.54 27.33
N PRO A 199 -0.96 0.82 26.05
CA PRO A 199 -1.58 1.92 25.31
C PRO A 199 -3.02 1.58 24.87
N VAL A 200 -3.95 1.53 25.83
CA VAL A 200 -5.37 1.17 25.61
C VAL A 200 -6.16 2.13 24.71
N GLN A 201 -5.60 3.30 24.36
CA GLN A 201 -6.26 4.31 23.53
C GLN A 201 -5.86 4.25 22.04
N GLU A 202 -4.92 3.37 21.70
CA GLU A 202 -4.37 3.28 20.34
C GLU A 202 -5.07 2.21 19.49
N ALA A 203 -4.68 2.06 18.23
CA ALA A 203 -5.41 1.29 17.21
C ALA A 203 -5.84 -0.14 17.66
N VAL A 204 -7.13 -0.32 17.96
CA VAL A 204 -7.68 -1.62 18.40
C VAL A 204 -8.28 -2.38 17.22
N ILE A 205 -7.73 -3.55 16.93
CA ILE A 205 -8.34 -4.53 16.03
C ILE A 205 -9.43 -5.27 16.80
N VAL A 206 -10.62 -5.41 16.21
CA VAL A 206 -11.74 -6.07 16.87
C VAL A 206 -11.48 -7.58 16.95
N LEU A 207 -11.49 -8.11 18.18
CA LEU A 207 -11.30 -9.51 18.52
C LEU A 207 -12.53 -10.36 18.18
N HIS A 208 -12.87 -10.51 16.90
CA HIS A 208 -13.79 -11.55 16.46
C HIS A 208 -13.23 -12.32 15.26
N SER A 209 -13.50 -13.63 15.23
CA SER A 209 -13.00 -14.55 14.20
C SER A 209 -13.73 -14.43 12.86
N LYS A 210 -14.90 -13.78 12.81
CA LYS A 210 -15.66 -13.62 11.57
C LYS A 210 -15.08 -12.50 10.71
N VAL A 211 -15.02 -12.74 9.41
CA VAL A 211 -14.70 -11.72 8.42
C VAL A 211 -16.01 -11.19 7.86
N VAL A 212 -16.28 -9.90 8.07
CA VAL A 212 -17.54 -9.25 7.67
C VAL A 212 -17.23 -8.17 6.65
N PRO A 213 -17.69 -8.31 5.39
CA PRO A 213 -17.55 -7.26 4.39
C PRO A 213 -18.17 -5.95 4.88
N GLY A 214 -17.45 -4.84 4.68
CA GLY A 214 -17.91 -3.51 5.08
C GLY A 214 -17.71 -3.17 6.56
N LYS A 215 -17.09 -4.04 7.36
CA LYS A 215 -16.60 -3.72 8.71
C LYS A 215 -15.08 -3.51 8.71
N PRO A 216 -14.52 -2.83 9.73
CA PRO A 216 -13.08 -2.75 9.92
C PRO A 216 -12.46 -4.14 10.07
N ALA A 217 -11.18 -4.28 9.71
CA ALA A 217 -10.45 -5.53 9.86
C ALA A 217 -10.57 -6.09 11.30
N SER A 218 -10.78 -7.39 11.38
CA SER A 218 -10.87 -8.17 12.60
C SER A 218 -9.70 -9.14 12.72
N LEU A 219 -9.62 -9.86 13.85
CA LEU A 219 -8.68 -10.97 13.98
C LEU A 219 -8.85 -12.01 12.86
N GLY A 220 -10.10 -12.29 12.46
CA GLY A 220 -10.39 -13.18 11.33
C GLY A 220 -9.74 -12.72 10.03
N THR A 221 -9.76 -11.41 9.76
CA THR A 221 -9.16 -10.81 8.56
C THR A 221 -7.66 -11.07 8.52
N LEU A 222 -6.97 -10.91 9.66
CA LEU A 222 -5.54 -11.17 9.74
C LEU A 222 -5.22 -12.66 9.54
N LEU A 223 -6.02 -13.56 10.11
CA LEU A 223 -5.84 -15.00 9.94
C LEU A 223 -6.06 -15.44 8.48
N GLU A 224 -7.06 -14.89 7.79
CA GLU A 224 -7.28 -15.15 6.35
C GLU A 224 -6.11 -14.62 5.51
N LEU A 225 -5.60 -13.41 5.79
CA LEU A 225 -4.43 -12.86 5.11
C LEU A 225 -3.18 -13.73 5.32
N VAL A 226 -2.94 -14.20 6.53
CA VAL A 226 -1.82 -15.09 6.85
C VAL A 226 -1.94 -16.40 6.09
N ASN A 227 -3.12 -17.03 6.10
CA ASN A 227 -3.36 -18.27 5.37
C ASN A 227 -3.20 -18.09 3.86
N CYS A 228 -3.74 -17.01 3.30
CA CYS A 228 -3.57 -16.65 1.89
C CYS A 228 -2.09 -16.49 1.53
N THR A 229 -1.34 -15.72 2.35
CA THR A 229 0.10 -15.51 2.16
C THR A 229 0.89 -16.81 2.24
N LEU A 230 0.60 -17.66 3.24
CA LEU A 230 1.26 -18.96 3.40
C LEU A 230 0.98 -19.90 2.22
N ASN A 231 -0.25 -19.92 1.71
CA ASN A 231 -0.58 -20.72 0.53
C ASN A 231 0.20 -20.25 -0.69
N VAL A 232 0.29 -18.94 -0.93
CA VAL A 232 1.12 -18.39 -2.01
C VAL A 232 2.59 -18.75 -1.82
N LEU A 233 3.14 -18.59 -0.61
CA LEU A 233 4.54 -18.92 -0.33
C LEU A 233 4.83 -20.41 -0.55
N ARG A 234 3.95 -21.32 -0.13
CA ARG A 234 4.07 -22.76 -0.42
C ARG A 234 4.12 -23.02 -1.93
N HIS A 235 3.20 -22.43 -2.68
CA HIS A 235 3.20 -22.53 -4.15
C HIS A 235 4.44 -21.94 -4.83
N LEU A 236 5.15 -21.02 -4.18
CA LEU A 236 6.41 -20.47 -4.70
C LEU A 236 7.60 -21.33 -4.32
N VAL A 237 7.60 -21.93 -3.12
CA VAL A 237 8.66 -22.82 -2.62
C VAL A 237 8.65 -24.16 -3.36
N ASP A 238 7.48 -24.68 -3.71
CA ASP A 238 7.33 -25.95 -4.45
C ASP A 238 7.72 -25.84 -5.94
N ARG A 239 8.22 -24.68 -6.40
CA ARG A 239 8.62 -24.46 -7.79
C ARG A 239 10.07 -24.86 -8.06
N PRO A 240 10.35 -25.47 -9.22
CA PRO A 240 11.73 -25.75 -9.64
C PRO A 240 12.53 -24.46 -9.83
N ALA A 241 13.80 -24.48 -9.42
CA ALA A 241 14.70 -23.34 -9.53
C ALA A 241 14.83 -22.84 -10.99
N GLY A 242 14.61 -21.54 -11.21
CA GLY A 242 14.74 -20.89 -12.52
C GLY A 242 13.48 -20.20 -13.06
N GLN A 243 12.32 -20.39 -12.45
CA GLN A 243 11.09 -19.68 -12.83
C GLN A 243 10.87 -18.42 -11.98
N ALA A 244 11.33 -17.26 -12.47
CA ALA A 244 11.04 -15.97 -11.83
C ALA A 244 9.57 -15.57 -12.08
N ILE A 245 8.88 -15.09 -11.03
CA ILE A 245 7.45 -14.68 -11.03
C ILE A 245 7.18 -13.52 -12.01
N ALA A 246 8.20 -12.72 -12.31
CA ALA A 246 8.19 -11.71 -13.35
C ALA A 246 9.61 -11.59 -13.94
N THR A 247 9.70 -11.39 -15.25
CA THR A 247 10.98 -11.04 -15.89
C THR A 247 11.43 -9.68 -15.35
N PRO A 248 12.65 -9.55 -14.78
CA PRO A 248 13.15 -8.25 -14.36
C PRO A 248 13.26 -7.36 -15.60
N ARG A 249 12.53 -6.24 -15.64
CA ARG A 249 12.69 -5.23 -16.69
C ARG A 249 14.13 -4.71 -16.59
N PRO A 250 14.96 -4.77 -17.65
CA PRO A 250 16.18 -3.99 -17.67
C PRO A 250 15.76 -2.52 -17.62
N LEU A 251 16.08 -1.85 -16.51
CA LEU A 251 16.06 -0.40 -16.42
C LEU A 251 16.95 0.11 -17.55
N ARG A 252 16.35 0.70 -18.60
CA ARG A 252 17.12 1.46 -19.58
C ARG A 252 17.85 2.55 -18.79
N PRO A 253 19.19 2.55 -18.72
CA PRO A 253 19.90 3.58 -17.99
C PRO A 253 19.57 4.93 -18.63
N SER A 254 19.04 5.84 -17.82
CA SER A 254 18.93 7.25 -18.19
C SER A 254 20.31 7.73 -18.65
N LYS A 255 20.34 8.56 -19.70
CA LYS A 255 21.59 9.05 -20.32
C LYS A 255 22.50 9.84 -19.36
N ILE A 256 22.03 10.11 -18.14
CA ILE A 256 22.76 10.82 -17.08
C ILE A 256 23.88 9.95 -16.47
N CYS A 257 23.71 8.61 -16.39
CA CYS A 257 24.75 7.74 -15.83
C CYS A 257 25.97 7.51 -16.75
N ARG A 258 25.91 7.86 -18.06
CA ARG A 258 27.07 7.71 -18.96
C ARG A 258 28.14 8.78 -18.78
N LEU A 259 27.84 9.89 -18.10
CA LEU A 259 28.82 10.98 -17.96
C LEU A 259 29.75 10.82 -16.74
N MET A 260 29.38 10.02 -15.74
CA MET A 260 30.20 9.81 -14.54
C MET A 260 31.28 8.74 -14.72
N CYS A 261 31.08 7.73 -15.58
CA CYS A 261 32.09 6.68 -15.81
C CYS A 261 33.20 7.04 -16.81
N ARG A 262 33.13 8.18 -17.49
CA ARG A 262 34.16 8.61 -18.48
C ARG A 262 35.23 9.55 -17.92
N LYS A 263 35.19 9.90 -16.63
CA LYS A 263 36.20 10.75 -15.98
C LYS A 263 37.11 10.00 -14.99
N ALA A 264 37.07 8.66 -14.96
CA ALA A 264 37.87 7.85 -14.05
C ALA A 264 38.68 6.75 -14.77
N CYS A 265 39.21 7.05 -15.96
CA CYS A 265 40.33 6.35 -16.60
C CYS A 265 41.24 7.38 -17.24
#